data_AF-A0A4U1F8N8-F1
#
_entry.id   AF-A0A4U1F8N8-F1
#
_cell.length_a   1.000
_cell.length_b   1.000
_cell.length_c   1.000
_cell.angle_alpha   90.00
_cell.angle_beta   90.00
_cell.angle_gamma   90.00
#
_symmetry.space_group_name_H-M   'P 1'
#
loop_
_entity.id
_entity.type
_entity.pdbx_description
1 polymer ?
#
loop_
_entity_poly.entity_id
_entity_poly.type
_entity_poly.pdbx_seq_one_letter_code
_entity_poly.pdbx_strand_id
1 'polypeptide(L)'
;MAWPGPLLAAVGVQMRMEFLRRTFWAATRQDLDCFVIDNNGFILISERPQEMGRFLGEVDGALMTQLLSMGVFSRVTMYDYQAMCKPPTHHHSASQPLVSPISALLTATRWLVNELLLLLLEWSAWGSWRGDSGAEAHKHKKQDVLQPCDTTYPVFVHETAIRGANGVVECGSCQK
;
A
#
# COMPACT_ATOMS: atom_id res chain seq x y z
N MET A 1 29.49 8.28 23.92
CA MET A 1 29.72 7.10 24.78
C MET A 1 29.29 5.87 23.99
N ALA A 2 30.24 5.17 23.37
CA ALA A 2 29.99 3.89 22.73
C ALA A 2 30.50 2.81 23.69
N TRP A 3 29.63 1.93 24.15
CA TRP A 3 30.05 0.73 24.88
C TRP A 3 30.36 -0.35 23.85
N PRO A 4 31.61 -0.83 23.74
CA PRO A 4 31.90 -2.03 22.96
C PRO A 4 31.53 -3.24 23.83
N GLY A 5 30.28 -3.69 23.75
CA GLY A 5 29.90 -5.00 24.27
C GLY A 5 30.38 -6.11 23.34
N PRO A 6 30.66 -7.32 23.83
CA PRO A 6 30.99 -8.45 22.97
C PRO A 6 29.83 -8.75 22.01
N LEU A 7 30.16 -9.12 20.78
CA LEU A 7 29.17 -9.53 19.78
C LEU A 7 28.46 -10.79 20.28
N LEU A 8 27.26 -10.62 20.83
CA LEU A 8 26.33 -11.70 21.09
C LEU A 8 25.87 -12.27 19.74
N ALA A 9 26.31 -13.48 19.41
CA ALA A 9 25.81 -14.19 18.25
C ALA A 9 24.37 -14.64 18.51
N ALA A 10 23.47 -14.40 17.55
CA ALA A 10 22.13 -14.95 17.58
C ALA A 10 22.12 -16.34 16.91
N VAL A 11 21.54 -17.33 17.59
CA VAL A 11 21.31 -18.66 17.02
C VAL A 11 19.87 -18.73 16.53
N GLY A 12 19.67 -19.00 15.25
CA GLY A 12 18.36 -19.18 14.63
C GLY A 12 18.22 -20.58 14.03
N VAL A 13 17.02 -21.15 14.13
CA VAL A 13 16.65 -22.40 13.45
C VAL A 13 15.46 -22.12 12.54
N GLN A 14 15.58 -22.47 11.27
CA GLN A 14 14.46 -22.39 10.34
C GLN A 14 13.72 -23.72 10.28
N MET A 15 12.51 -23.73 10.81
CA MET A 15 11.65 -24.92 10.78
C MET A 15 10.95 -25.06 9.41
N ARG A 16 10.67 -26.30 9.00
CA ARG A 16 9.87 -26.58 7.80
C ARG A 16 8.38 -26.55 8.15
N MET A 17 7.63 -25.66 7.51
CA MET A 17 6.18 -25.49 7.73
C MET A 17 5.39 -26.79 7.50
N GLU A 18 5.79 -27.59 6.51
CA GLU A 18 5.13 -28.86 6.20
C GLU A 18 5.12 -29.85 7.37
N PHE A 19 6.19 -29.88 8.17
CA PHE A 19 6.27 -30.76 9.32
C PHE A 19 5.34 -30.27 10.43
N LEU A 20 5.44 -28.99 10.78
CA LEU A 20 4.60 -28.37 11.82
C LEU A 20 3.11 -28.50 11.51
N ARG A 21 2.74 -28.26 10.26
CA ARG A 21 1.36 -28.38 9.77
C ARG A 21 0.84 -29.81 9.95
N ARG A 22 1.61 -30.84 9.56
CA ARG A 22 1.20 -32.24 9.75
C ARG A 22 0.99 -32.60 11.21
N THR A 23 1.88 -32.17 12.10
CA THR A 23 1.76 -32.43 13.54
C THR A 23 0.56 -31.70 14.14
N PHE A 24 0.33 -30.45 13.76
CA PHE A 24 -0.82 -29.67 14.16
C PHE A 24 -2.14 -30.31 13.71
N TRP A 25 -2.17 -30.85 12.50
CA TRP A 25 -3.34 -31.54 11.96
C TRP A 25 -3.69 -32.84 12.67
N ALA A 26 -2.69 -33.57 13.15
CA ALA A 26 -2.93 -34.77 13.92
C ALA A 26 -3.59 -34.46 15.30
N ALA A 27 -3.49 -33.22 15.79
CA ALA A 27 -3.97 -32.81 17.10
C ALA A 27 -5.30 -32.03 17.07
N THR A 28 -5.77 -31.60 15.90
CA THR A 28 -6.94 -30.73 15.74
C THR A 28 -8.16 -31.52 15.23
N ARG A 29 -9.37 -31.02 15.51
CA ARG A 29 -10.62 -31.61 15.03
C ARG A 29 -10.92 -31.07 13.63
N GLN A 30 -11.48 -31.92 12.76
CA GLN A 30 -11.78 -31.57 11.37
C GLN A 30 -12.95 -30.57 11.19
N ASP A 31 -13.78 -30.38 12.23
CA ASP A 31 -14.97 -29.53 12.14
C ASP A 31 -14.74 -28.09 12.67
N LEU A 32 -13.52 -27.71 13.03
CA LEU A 32 -13.19 -26.41 13.62
C LEU A 32 -12.01 -25.74 12.91
N ASP A 33 -12.12 -24.45 12.65
CA ASP A 33 -10.99 -23.62 12.20
C ASP A 33 -10.01 -23.41 13.36
N CYS A 34 -8.84 -24.05 13.30
CA CYS A 34 -7.80 -23.95 14.32
C CYS A 34 -6.61 -23.10 13.82
N PHE A 35 -6.15 -22.16 14.65
CA PHE A 35 -5.02 -21.29 14.33
C PHE A 35 -3.92 -21.39 15.39
N VAL A 36 -2.66 -21.31 14.95
CA VAL A 36 -1.53 -20.96 15.82
C VAL A 36 -1.13 -19.54 15.49
N ILE A 37 -1.20 -18.65 16.47
CA ILE A 37 -0.89 -17.23 16.33
C ILE A 37 0.32 -16.86 17.19
N ASP A 38 1.10 -15.88 16.74
CA ASP A 38 2.18 -15.31 17.53
C ASP A 38 1.66 -14.29 18.56
N ASN A 39 2.57 -13.75 19.36
CA ASN A 39 2.26 -12.73 20.37
C ASN A 39 1.80 -11.40 19.77
N ASN A 40 1.91 -11.21 18.46
CA ASN A 40 1.52 -10.02 17.73
C ASN A 40 0.20 -10.20 16.94
N GLY A 41 -0.41 -11.38 17.04
CA GLY A 41 -1.67 -11.70 16.38
C GLY A 41 -1.52 -12.09 14.90
N PHE A 42 -0.33 -12.46 14.43
CA PHE A 42 -0.11 -13.02 13.10
C PHE A 42 -0.25 -14.54 13.12
N ILE A 43 -0.86 -15.08 12.07
CA ILE A 43 -1.13 -16.50 11.93
C ILE A 43 0.16 -17.21 11.47
N LEU A 44 0.69 -18.11 12.30
CA LEU A 44 1.83 -18.95 11.98
C LEU A 44 1.40 -20.25 11.30
N ILE A 45 0.31 -20.87 11.78
CA ILE A 45 -0.24 -22.13 11.24
C ILE A 45 -1.75 -21.97 11.13
N SER A 46 -2.29 -22.30 9.95
CA SER A 46 -3.73 -22.37 9.66
C SER A 46 -4.01 -23.59 8.78
N GLU A 47 -5.29 -23.94 8.68
CA GLU A 47 -5.79 -24.85 7.67
C GLU A 47 -5.45 -24.41 6.26
N ARG A 48 -5.78 -23.16 5.99
CA ARG A 48 -5.71 -22.55 4.68
C ARG A 48 -4.36 -21.85 4.57
N PRO A 49 -3.48 -22.28 3.64
CA PRO A 49 -2.15 -21.70 3.55
C PRO A 49 -2.16 -20.21 3.16
N GLN A 50 -3.26 -19.72 2.58
CA GLN A 50 -3.46 -18.31 2.20
C GLN A 50 -3.61 -17.37 3.42
N GLU A 51 -3.83 -17.92 4.61
CA GLU A 51 -4.00 -17.16 5.85
C GLU A 51 -2.70 -17.04 6.65
N MET A 52 -1.71 -17.90 6.39
CA MET A 52 -0.43 -17.86 7.08
C MET A 52 0.31 -16.56 6.76
N GLY A 53 0.87 -15.93 7.80
CA GLY A 53 1.54 -14.63 7.72
C GLY A 53 0.59 -13.43 7.67
N ARG A 54 -0.73 -13.64 7.63
CA ARG A 54 -1.72 -12.56 7.72
C ARG A 54 -2.06 -12.26 9.18
N PHE A 55 -2.51 -11.04 9.41
CA PHE A 55 -2.98 -10.62 10.72
C PHE A 55 -4.35 -11.27 11.01
N LEU A 56 -4.53 -11.85 12.19
CA LEU A 56 -5.77 -12.56 12.54
C LEU A 56 -7.00 -11.65 12.43
N GLY A 57 -6.91 -10.37 12.80
CA GLY A 57 -8.05 -9.46 12.68
C GLY A 57 -8.42 -9.10 11.24
N GLU A 58 -7.54 -9.36 10.26
CA GLU A 58 -7.86 -9.23 8.83
C GLU A 58 -8.59 -10.48 8.31
N VAL A 59 -8.32 -11.65 8.88
CA VAL A 59 -8.92 -12.94 8.50
C VAL A 59 -10.25 -13.17 9.24
N ASP A 60 -10.26 -12.99 10.56
CA ASP A 60 -11.42 -13.13 11.46
C ASP A 60 -11.43 -11.98 12.48
N GLY A 61 -11.99 -10.84 12.07
CA GLY A 61 -12.10 -9.64 12.90
C GLY A 61 -13.02 -9.79 14.10
N ALA A 62 -14.04 -10.66 14.02
CA ALA A 62 -14.95 -10.93 15.13
C ALA A 62 -14.22 -11.68 16.26
N LEU A 63 -13.43 -12.71 15.90
CA LEU A 63 -12.58 -13.42 16.84
C LEU A 63 -11.54 -12.49 17.48
N MET A 64 -10.85 -11.65 16.69
CA MET A 64 -9.87 -10.71 17.25
C MET A 64 -10.53 -9.71 18.22
N THR A 65 -11.73 -9.21 17.90
CA THR A 65 -12.47 -8.31 18.80
C THR A 65 -12.84 -9.01 20.11
N GLN A 66 -13.21 -10.28 20.06
CA GLN A 66 -13.46 -11.07 21.26
C GLN A 66 -12.18 -11.33 22.07
N LEU A 67 -11.05 -11.62 21.41
CA LEU A 67 -9.77 -11.78 22.11
C LEU A 67 -9.33 -10.51 22.83
N LEU A 68 -9.63 -9.34 22.26
CA LEU A 68 -9.44 -8.04 22.91
C LEU A 68 -10.40 -7.85 24.10
N SER A 69 -11.68 -8.22 23.95
CA SER A 69 -12.67 -8.07 25.02
C SER A 69 -12.37 -8.97 26.23
N MET A 70 -11.84 -10.17 25.98
CA MET A 70 -11.37 -11.12 26.99
C MET A 70 -10.01 -10.74 27.60
N GLY A 71 -9.34 -9.71 27.07
CA GLY A 71 -8.03 -9.26 27.53
C GLY A 71 -6.85 -10.17 27.15
N VAL A 72 -7.06 -11.16 26.28
CA VAL A 72 -5.99 -12.04 25.78
C VAL A 72 -4.99 -11.24 24.93
N PHE A 73 -5.49 -10.25 24.20
CA PHE A 73 -4.68 -9.27 23.47
C PHE A 73 -4.99 -7.86 23.96
N SER A 74 -3.97 -7.00 23.86
CA SER A 74 -4.09 -5.57 24.05
C SER A 74 -3.75 -4.83 22.76
N ARG A 75 -4.52 -3.79 22.45
CA ARG A 75 -4.29 -2.91 21.30
C ARG A 75 -3.49 -1.69 21.75
N VAL A 76 -2.29 -1.54 21.20
CA VAL A 76 -1.38 -0.42 21.46
C VAL A 76 -1.22 0.41 20.19
N THR A 77 -1.36 1.72 20.28
CA THR A 77 -1.12 2.62 19.14
C THR A 77 0.37 2.94 19.06
N MET A 78 1.00 2.62 17.94
CA MET A 78 2.38 3.00 17.65
C MET A 78 2.41 4.22 16.73
N TYR A 79 3.36 5.12 16.97
CA TYR A 79 3.55 6.37 16.24
C TYR A 79 4.89 6.31 15.51
N ASP A 80 4.87 6.53 14.20
CA ASP A 80 6.06 6.67 13.36
C ASP A 80 6.13 8.09 12.80
N TYR A 81 7.02 8.87 13.40
CA TYR A 81 7.30 10.27 13.04
C TYR A 81 8.30 10.39 11.87
N GLN A 82 8.78 9.27 11.31
CA GLN A 82 9.79 9.22 10.25
C GLN A 82 9.26 8.58 8.96
N ALA A 83 7.95 8.40 8.84
CA ALA A 83 7.32 7.81 7.67
C ALA A 83 7.38 8.75 6.45
N MET A 84 7.27 8.15 5.25
CA MET A 84 7.22 8.86 3.97
C MET A 84 5.87 8.59 3.31
N CYS A 85 5.04 9.63 3.18
CA CYS A 85 3.70 9.54 2.61
C CYS A 85 3.66 10.18 1.23
N LYS A 86 2.72 9.72 0.39
CA LYS A 86 2.34 10.49 -0.79
C LYS A 86 1.72 11.80 -0.31
N PRO A 87 2.10 12.96 -0.88
CA PRO A 87 1.43 14.21 -0.56
C PRO A 87 -0.05 14.07 -0.91
N PRO A 88 -0.95 14.66 -0.11
CA PRO A 88 -2.37 14.66 -0.44
C PRO A 88 -2.53 15.33 -1.82
N THR A 89 -2.91 14.54 -2.82
CA THR A 89 -3.24 15.09 -4.13
C THR A 89 -4.59 15.77 -3.99
N HIS A 90 -4.60 17.09 -3.85
CA HIS A 90 -5.78 17.85 -4.20
C HIS A 90 -6.06 17.55 -5.68
N HIS A 91 -7.08 16.74 -5.94
CA HIS A 91 -7.62 16.59 -7.26
C HIS A 91 -8.23 17.94 -7.65
N HIS A 92 -7.43 18.85 -8.18
CA HIS A 92 -7.95 19.82 -9.11
C HIS A 92 -8.46 18.99 -10.28
N SER A 93 -9.78 18.89 -10.43
CA SER A 93 -10.40 18.27 -11.59
C SER A 93 -9.62 18.70 -12.82
N ALA A 94 -9.05 17.74 -13.54
CA ALA A 94 -8.40 17.97 -14.83
C ALA A 94 -9.45 18.31 -15.92
N SER A 95 -10.57 18.94 -15.54
CA SER A 95 -11.44 19.65 -16.46
C SER A 95 -10.63 20.85 -16.92
N GLN A 96 -9.99 20.71 -18.08
CA GLN A 96 -9.53 21.87 -18.83
C GLN A 96 -10.73 22.80 -18.96
N PRO A 97 -10.61 24.10 -18.61
CA PRO A 97 -11.69 25.04 -18.81
C PRO A 97 -12.07 24.99 -20.29
N LEU A 98 -13.37 24.88 -20.59
CA LEU A 98 -13.87 24.93 -21.95
C LEU A 98 -13.31 26.19 -22.61
N VAL A 99 -12.36 26.00 -23.52
CA VAL A 99 -11.80 27.08 -24.33
C VAL A 99 -12.98 27.71 -25.05
N SER A 100 -13.22 29.00 -24.81
CA SER A 100 -14.34 29.72 -25.41
C SER A 100 -14.35 29.49 -26.93
N PRO A 101 -15.51 29.24 -27.56
CA PRO A 101 -15.59 29.05 -29.01
C PRO A 101 -14.95 30.21 -29.78
N ILE A 102 -14.92 31.41 -29.18
CA ILE A 102 -14.26 32.60 -29.73
C ILE A 102 -12.74 32.43 -29.75
N SER A 103 -12.13 31.90 -28.67
CA SER A 103 -10.68 31.65 -28.65
C SER A 103 -10.27 30.57 -29.64
N ALA A 104 -11.07 29.52 -29.83
CA ALA A 104 -10.81 28.50 -30.85
C ALA A 104 -10.84 29.12 -32.26
N LEU A 105 -11.82 30.00 -32.53
CA LEU A 105 -11.92 30.73 -33.80
C LEU A 105 -10.69 31.65 -34.00
N LEU A 106 -10.28 32.38 -32.97
CA LEU A 106 -9.10 33.26 -33.03
C LEU A 106 -7.79 32.49 -33.26
N THR A 107 -7.64 31.32 -32.65
CA THR A 107 -6.48 30.44 -32.90
C THR A 107 -6.49 29.93 -34.33
N ALA A 108 -7.65 29.53 -34.86
CA ALA A 108 -7.78 29.09 -36.24
C ALA A 108 -7.51 30.23 -37.24
N THR A 109 -8.01 31.44 -36.98
CA THR A 109 -7.73 32.60 -37.82
C THR A 109 -6.26 32.99 -37.76
N ARG A 110 -5.63 32.90 -36.58
CA ARG A 110 -4.19 33.17 -36.43
C ARG A 110 -3.35 32.13 -37.15
N TRP A 111 -3.75 30.86 -37.11
CA TRP A 111 -3.12 29.79 -37.88
C TRP A 111 -3.24 30.05 -39.39
N LEU A 112 -4.44 30.37 -39.88
CA LEU A 112 -4.66 30.71 -41.30
C LEU A 112 -3.83 31.91 -41.76
N VAL A 113 -3.73 32.96 -40.94
CA VAL A 113 -2.88 34.13 -41.26
C VAL A 113 -1.41 33.73 -41.29
N ASN A 114 -0.97 32.85 -40.39
CA ASN A 114 0.41 32.37 -40.36
C ASN A 114 0.74 31.51 -41.58
N GLU A 115 -0.16 30.60 -41.98
CA GLU A 115 0.00 29.80 -43.21
C GLU A 115 0.00 30.68 -44.46
N LEU A 116 -0.87 31.69 -44.52
CA LEU A 116 -0.87 32.66 -45.63
C LEU A 116 0.43 33.47 -45.66
N LEU A 117 0.93 33.88 -44.49
CA LEU A 117 2.20 34.59 -44.37
C LEU A 117 3.38 33.69 -44.80
N LEU A 118 3.37 32.42 -44.42
CA LEU A 118 4.35 31.42 -44.84
C LEU A 118 4.29 31.19 -46.35
N LEU A 119 3.11 31.08 -46.95
CA LEU A 119 2.96 30.97 -48.41
C LEU A 119 3.46 32.21 -49.15
N LEU A 120 3.20 33.41 -48.62
CA LEU A 120 3.72 34.66 -49.16
C LEU A 120 5.24 34.73 -49.00
N LEU A 121 5.78 34.24 -47.89
CA LEU A 121 7.21 34.14 -47.63
C LEU A 121 7.87 33.09 -48.54
N GLU A 122 7.29 31.92 -48.74
CA GLU A 122 7.76 30.87 -49.66
C GLU A 122 7.75 31.35 -51.12
N TRP A 123 6.70 32.07 -51.51
CA TRP A 123 6.64 32.74 -52.82
C TRP A 123 7.74 33.80 -52.96
N SER A 124 8.11 34.49 -51.87
CA SER A 124 9.23 35.43 -51.84
C SER A 124 10.62 34.76 -51.74
N ALA A 125 10.68 33.56 -51.18
CA ALA A 125 11.89 32.84 -50.78
C ALA A 125 12.25 31.64 -51.69
N TRP A 126 11.54 31.44 -52.80
CA TRP A 126 12.00 30.64 -53.96
C TRP A 126 13.35 31.14 -54.55
N GLY A 127 14.01 32.11 -53.92
CA GLY A 127 15.40 32.48 -54.14
C GLY A 127 16.44 31.90 -53.16
N SER A 128 16.08 31.16 -52.10
CA SER A 128 17.12 30.64 -51.18
C SER A 128 16.71 29.38 -50.41
N TRP A 129 17.24 28.25 -50.85
CA TRP A 129 17.09 26.93 -50.24
C TRP A 129 18.10 26.70 -49.10
N ARG A 130 17.61 26.34 -47.90
CA ARG A 130 18.17 25.44 -46.85
C ARG A 130 17.47 25.79 -45.53
N GLY A 131 16.97 24.87 -44.71
CA GLY A 131 17.27 23.46 -44.52
C GLY A 131 17.25 23.29 -43.00
N ASP A 132 16.13 22.81 -42.45
CA ASP A 132 15.89 22.71 -41.01
C ASP A 132 16.26 21.31 -40.48
N SER A 133 16.64 21.22 -39.21
CA SER A 133 16.86 19.96 -38.51
C SER A 133 16.34 20.08 -37.08
N GLY A 134 15.10 19.66 -36.89
CA GLY A 134 14.46 19.52 -35.57
C GLY A 134 14.92 18.26 -34.85
N ALA A 135 15.14 18.36 -33.54
CA ALA A 135 15.38 17.22 -32.65
C ALA A 135 14.23 17.12 -31.63
N GLU A 136 13.67 15.91 -31.49
CA GLU A 136 12.63 15.58 -30.50
C GLU A 136 13.23 15.25 -29.12
N ALA A 137 12.52 15.66 -28.05
CA ALA A 137 12.87 15.37 -26.67
C ALA A 137 12.07 14.18 -26.12
N HIS A 138 12.77 13.22 -25.50
CA HIS A 138 12.18 12.05 -24.86
C HIS A 138 11.52 12.37 -23.50
N LYS A 139 10.37 11.72 -23.26
CA LYS A 139 9.47 11.90 -22.12
C LYS A 139 9.94 11.12 -20.88
N HIS A 140 10.34 11.82 -19.82
CA HIS A 140 10.69 11.22 -18.53
C HIS A 140 9.46 10.70 -17.75
N LYS A 141 9.57 9.50 -17.20
CA LYS A 141 8.58 8.86 -16.32
C LYS A 141 8.62 9.54 -14.94
N LYS A 142 7.53 10.17 -14.54
CA LYS A 142 7.40 10.90 -13.27
C LYS A 142 7.44 9.91 -12.09
N GLN A 143 8.50 9.98 -11.29
CA GLN A 143 8.58 9.26 -10.02
C GLN A 143 7.63 9.96 -9.02
N ASP A 144 6.81 9.19 -8.31
CA ASP A 144 5.92 9.72 -7.28
C ASP A 144 6.77 10.39 -6.18
N VAL A 145 6.62 11.69 -6.01
CA VAL A 145 7.31 12.46 -4.97
C VAL A 145 6.70 12.08 -3.62
N LEU A 146 7.52 11.56 -2.71
CA LEU A 146 7.15 11.24 -1.32
C LEU A 146 7.60 12.37 -0.39
N GLN A 147 6.88 12.60 0.71
CA GLN A 147 7.19 13.60 1.72
C GLN A 147 7.16 13.00 3.14
N PRO A 148 7.95 13.53 4.10
CA PRO A 148 7.88 13.13 5.50
C PRO A 148 6.48 13.35 6.08
N CYS A 149 6.01 12.41 6.90
CA CYS A 149 4.70 12.46 7.56
C CYS A 149 4.72 11.67 8.87
N ASP A 150 3.80 12.03 9.77
CA ASP A 150 3.53 11.24 10.97
C ASP A 150 2.46 10.20 10.63
N THR A 151 2.74 8.93 10.94
CA THR A 151 1.79 7.84 10.76
C THR A 151 1.53 7.12 12.08
N THR A 152 0.30 6.64 12.25
CA THR A 152 -0.10 5.88 13.44
C THR A 152 -0.64 4.54 13.00
N TYR A 153 -0.17 3.47 13.64
CA TYR A 153 -0.65 2.12 13.35
C TYR A 153 -0.95 1.35 14.64
N PRO A 154 -2.06 0.59 14.67
CA PRO A 154 -2.36 -0.27 15.80
C PRO A 154 -1.45 -1.50 15.77
N VAL A 155 -0.85 -1.81 16.92
CA VAL A 155 -0.10 -3.03 17.18
C VAL A 155 -0.85 -3.82 18.24
N PHE A 156 -0.83 -5.14 18.11
CA PHE A 156 -1.46 -6.05 19.06
C PHE A 156 -0.37 -6.80 19.82
N VAL A 157 -0.58 -6.97 21.12
CA VAL A 157 0.36 -7.65 22.01
C VAL A 157 -0.42 -8.62 22.89
N HIS A 158 0.03 -9.87 22.94
CA HIS A 158 -0.54 -10.90 23.81
C HIS A 158 -0.22 -10.64 25.29
N GLU A 159 -1.24 -10.69 26.13
CA GLU A 159 -1.13 -10.44 27.56
C GLU A 159 -0.85 -11.75 28.32
N THR A 160 0.36 -11.89 28.88
CA THR A 160 0.80 -13.15 29.51
C THR A 160 0.08 -13.51 30.82
N ALA A 161 -0.68 -12.59 31.40
CA ALA A 161 -1.46 -12.84 32.62
C ALA A 161 -2.59 -13.86 32.40
N ILE A 162 -3.12 -13.94 31.18
CA ILE A 162 -4.24 -14.83 30.84
C ILE A 162 -3.69 -16.04 30.09
N ARG A 163 -3.73 -17.22 30.73
CA ARG A 163 -3.21 -18.47 30.14
C ARG A 163 -4.20 -19.19 29.22
N GLY A 164 -5.47 -18.81 29.27
CA GLY A 164 -6.51 -19.40 28.46
C GLY A 164 -7.82 -18.65 28.65
N ALA A 165 -8.57 -18.51 27.57
CA ALA A 165 -9.88 -17.90 27.56
C ALA A 165 -10.82 -18.78 26.73
N ASN A 166 -11.99 -19.07 27.29
CA ASN A 166 -13.06 -19.78 26.61
C ASN A 166 -14.24 -18.82 26.49
N GLY A 167 -14.81 -18.71 25.30
CA GLY A 167 -15.93 -17.82 25.05
C GLY A 167 -16.64 -18.21 23.75
N VAL A 168 -17.84 -17.66 23.58
CA VAL A 168 -18.64 -17.79 22.37
C VAL A 168 -18.68 -16.42 21.69
N VAL A 169 -18.46 -16.39 20.39
CA VAL A 169 -18.58 -15.20 19.56
C VAL A 169 -19.97 -15.19 18.94
N GLU A 170 -20.82 -14.25 19.35
CA GLU A 170 -22.15 -14.08 18.77
C GLU A 170 -22.07 -13.25 17.48
N CYS A 171 -22.51 -13.84 16.38
CA CYS A 171 -22.53 -13.24 15.04
C CYS A 171 -23.99 -13.07 14.58
N GLY A 172 -24.80 -12.40 15.40
CA GLY A 172 -26.22 -12.20 15.15
C GLY A 172 -27.00 -13.52 15.26
N SER A 173 -27.31 -14.15 14.12
CA SER A 173 -28.10 -15.39 14.08
C SER A 173 -27.26 -16.68 14.21
N CYS A 174 -25.93 -16.56 14.31
CA CYS A 174 -25.04 -17.70 14.54
C CYS A 174 -24.13 -17.46 15.75
N GLN A 175 -23.65 -18.57 16.32
CA GLN A 175 -22.70 -18.58 17.43
C GLN A 175 -21.50 -19.42 17.02
N LYS A 176 -20.30 -18.92 17.30
CA LYS A 176 -19.01 -19.59 17.05
C LYS A 176 -18.27 -19.78 18.37
#